data_AF-A0A9E0ME49-F1
#
_entry.id   AF-A0A9E0ME49-F1
#
_cell.length_a   1.000
_cell.length_b   1.000
_cell.length_c   1.000
_cell.angle_alpha   90.00
_cell.angle_beta   90.00
_cell.angle_gamma   90.00
#
_symmetry.space_group_name_H-M   'P 1'
#
loop_
_entity.id
_entity.type
_entity.pdbx_description
1 polymer ?
#
loop_
_entity_poly.entity_id
_entity_poly.type
_entity_poly.pdbx_seq_one_letter_code
_entity_poly.pdbx_strand_id
1 'polypeptide(L)'
;MAPTSKTLLAIRLVDSKEVLTSEVANPIQRMNSEEWTQVSHDRIRNDNCQQMIFVEHPGSSFYSFSHDPTARNKAYRRGSIRLCESSEIWFASNADGSDGSDGSDGSKMIIEKYSQAGDLIYKARFTKPEPTGDSYGSIIGPTFRAEGGYVNFEWWNTNQTSGLREIYRRMRVRFKEPLSPIQ
;
A
#
# COMPACT_ATOMS: atom_id res chain seq x y z
N MET A 1 -14.98 -14.83 33.36
CA MET A 1 -13.89 -14.90 32.37
C MET A 1 -13.61 -13.49 31.90
N ALA A 2 -12.41 -12.97 32.16
CA ALA A 2 -11.98 -11.69 31.60
C ALA A 2 -11.63 -11.88 30.12
N PRO A 3 -11.95 -10.91 29.24
CA PRO A 3 -11.55 -11.02 27.84
C PRO A 3 -10.03 -10.94 27.75
N THR A 4 -9.45 -11.93 27.08
CA THR A 4 -8.02 -12.01 26.78
C THR A 4 -7.59 -10.71 26.11
N SER A 5 -6.59 -10.05 26.70
CA SER A 5 -6.02 -8.80 26.22
C SER A 5 -5.66 -8.93 24.74
N LYS A 6 -6.29 -8.12 23.86
CA LYS A 6 -5.86 -7.98 22.47
C LYS A 6 -4.43 -7.43 22.51
N THR A 7 -3.44 -8.29 22.30
CA THR A 7 -2.05 -7.90 22.14
C THR A 7 -1.98 -6.79 21.11
N LEU A 8 -1.58 -5.59 21.53
CA LEU A 8 -1.23 -4.49 20.64
C LEU A 8 -0.15 -5.03 19.69
N LEU A 9 -0.53 -5.29 18.43
CA LEU A 9 0.44 -5.62 17.40
C LEU A 9 1.39 -4.43 17.29
N ALA A 10 2.63 -4.62 17.75
CA ALA A 10 3.67 -3.61 17.63
C ALA A 10 3.81 -3.24 16.15
N ILE A 11 3.74 -1.95 15.85
CA ILE A 11 4.14 -1.43 14.54
C ILE A 11 5.61 -1.83 14.37
N ARG A 12 5.89 -2.82 13.53
CA ARG A 12 7.26 -3.18 13.21
C ARG A 12 7.73 -2.20 12.13
N LEU A 13 8.58 -1.27 12.53
CA LEU A 13 9.33 -0.43 11.60
C LEU A 13 10.24 -1.37 10.79
N VAL A 14 9.83 -1.70 9.56
CA VAL A 14 10.69 -2.39 8.60
C VAL A 14 11.45 -1.31 7.85
N ASP A 15 12.48 -0.76 8.48
CA ASP A 15 13.28 0.28 7.82
C ASP A 15 14.25 -0.31 6.77
N SER A 16 14.31 -1.63 6.63
CA SER A 16 15.12 -2.32 5.62
C SER A 16 14.29 -2.63 4.37
N LYS A 17 13.98 -1.60 3.58
CA LYS A 17 13.65 -1.83 2.16
C LYS A 17 14.93 -2.15 1.40
N GLU A 18 14.81 -2.93 0.34
CA GLU A 18 15.87 -3.20 -0.62
C GLU A 18 15.41 -2.73 -2.00
N VAL A 19 16.26 -1.98 -2.70
CA VAL A 19 16.07 -1.64 -4.11
C VAL A 19 16.90 -2.62 -4.93
N LEU A 20 16.23 -3.56 -5.59
CA LEU A 20 16.85 -4.66 -6.34
C LEU A 20 17.36 -4.21 -7.70
N THR A 21 16.56 -3.40 -8.38
CA THR A 21 16.92 -2.77 -9.66
C THR A 21 16.46 -1.32 -9.65
N SER A 22 17.17 -0.48 -10.40
CA SER A 22 16.85 0.93 -10.58
C SER A 22 17.20 1.35 -11.99
N GLU A 23 16.19 1.72 -12.77
CA GLU A 23 16.31 2.12 -14.16
C GLU A 23 15.80 3.56 -14.31
N VAL A 24 16.69 4.46 -14.75
CA VAL A 24 16.31 5.84 -15.09
C VAL A 24 15.76 5.85 -16.51
N ALA A 25 14.58 6.43 -16.69
CA ALA A 25 13.96 6.56 -18.00
C ALA A 25 14.69 7.62 -18.82
N ASN A 26 15.30 7.21 -19.94
CA ASN A 26 15.93 8.12 -20.88
C ASN A 26 15.65 7.64 -22.34
N PRO A 27 14.81 8.36 -23.11
CA PRO A 27 14.09 9.57 -22.73
C PRO A 27 13.00 9.33 -21.68
N ILE A 28 12.50 10.41 -21.05
CA ILE A 28 11.36 10.34 -20.13
C ILE A 28 10.17 9.74 -20.85
N GLN A 29 9.61 8.65 -20.29
CA GLN A 29 8.39 8.06 -20.81
C GLN A 29 7.18 8.85 -20.31
N ARG A 30 6.21 9.10 -21.21
CA ARG A 30 4.96 9.79 -20.88
C ARG A 30 3.79 8.85 -21.10
N MET A 31 2.83 8.89 -20.19
CA MET A 31 1.57 8.16 -20.26
C MET A 31 0.41 9.12 -20.04
N ASN A 32 -0.67 8.97 -20.78
CA ASN A 32 -1.93 9.62 -20.44
C ASN A 32 -2.59 8.94 -19.22
N SER A 33 -3.69 9.51 -18.71
CA SER A 33 -4.39 8.98 -17.53
C SER A 33 -4.92 7.56 -17.71
N GLU A 34 -5.37 7.20 -18.91
CA GLU A 34 -5.89 5.85 -19.20
C GLU A 34 -4.76 4.82 -19.19
N GLU A 35 -3.67 5.10 -19.91
CA GLU A 35 -2.46 4.26 -19.93
C GLU A 35 -1.89 4.08 -18.51
N TRP A 36 -1.82 5.17 -17.74
CA TRP A 36 -1.38 5.11 -16.34
C TRP A 36 -2.30 4.22 -15.49
N THR A 37 -3.61 4.35 -15.66
CA THR A 37 -4.57 3.52 -14.92
C THR A 37 -4.41 2.05 -15.26
N GLN A 38 -4.23 1.71 -16.54
CA GLN A 38 -4.03 0.33 -16.99
C GLN A 38 -2.78 -0.33 -16.38
N VAL A 39 -1.69 0.42 -16.19
CA VAL A 39 -0.44 -0.14 -15.64
C VAL A 39 -0.40 -0.12 -14.11
N SER A 40 -0.95 0.90 -13.47
CA SER A 40 -0.80 1.12 -12.02
C SER A 40 -1.91 0.49 -11.19
N HIS A 41 -3.11 0.33 -11.75
CA HIS A 41 -4.29 -0.14 -11.03
C HIS A 41 -4.53 -1.64 -11.27
N ASP A 42 -4.47 -2.42 -10.19
CA ASP A 42 -4.84 -3.84 -10.25
C ASP A 42 -6.36 -3.98 -10.15
N ARG A 43 -7.03 -4.02 -11.30
CA ARG A 43 -8.50 -4.09 -11.33
C ARG A 43 -9.04 -5.34 -10.65
N ILE A 44 -8.43 -6.52 -10.89
CA ILE A 44 -8.94 -7.79 -10.37
C ILE A 44 -8.92 -7.78 -8.83
N ARG A 45 -7.78 -7.42 -8.23
CA ARG A 45 -7.67 -7.40 -6.76
C ARG A 45 -8.43 -6.24 -6.12
N ASN A 46 -8.66 -5.15 -6.85
CA ASN A 46 -9.55 -4.08 -6.39
C ASN A 46 -11.02 -4.46 -6.44
N ASP A 47 -11.47 -5.18 -7.47
CA ASP A 47 -12.84 -5.68 -7.58
C ASP A 47 -13.11 -6.73 -6.48
N ASN A 48 -12.14 -7.61 -6.17
CA ASN A 48 -12.21 -8.53 -5.04
C ASN A 48 -12.44 -7.79 -3.70
N CYS A 49 -11.88 -6.60 -3.53
CA CYS A 49 -12.08 -5.83 -2.30
C CYS A 49 -13.53 -5.46 -2.05
N GLN A 50 -14.37 -5.35 -3.09
CA GLN A 50 -15.79 -5.04 -2.93
C GLN A 50 -16.54 -6.14 -2.15
N GLN A 51 -16.01 -7.37 -2.15
CA GLN A 51 -16.59 -8.50 -1.43
C GLN A 51 -16.04 -8.62 0.01
N MET A 52 -14.84 -8.10 0.25
CA MET A 52 -14.09 -8.34 1.48
C MET A 52 -14.16 -7.18 2.47
N ILE A 53 -14.32 -5.96 1.97
CA ILE A 53 -14.44 -4.76 2.78
C ILE A 53 -15.54 -3.82 2.27
N PHE A 54 -16.15 -3.09 3.18
CA PHE A 54 -17.20 -2.13 2.85
C PHE A 54 -17.12 -0.89 3.73
N VAL A 55 -17.81 0.16 3.30
CA VAL A 55 -17.96 1.41 4.04
C VAL A 55 -19.37 1.41 4.63
N GLU A 56 -19.50 1.39 5.96
CA GLU A 56 -20.79 1.23 6.65
C GLU A 56 -21.79 2.34 6.33
N HIS A 57 -21.31 3.57 6.22
CA HIS A 57 -22.12 4.71 5.86
C HIS A 57 -21.31 5.71 5.03
N PRO A 58 -21.95 6.48 4.14
CA PRO A 58 -21.29 7.56 3.41
C PRO A 58 -20.49 8.46 4.35
N GLY A 59 -19.27 8.83 3.94
CA GLY A 59 -18.37 9.69 4.71
C GLY A 59 -17.55 9.00 5.80
N SER A 60 -17.73 7.68 6.03
CA SER A 60 -16.87 6.98 6.99
C SER A 60 -15.39 7.01 6.55
N SER A 61 -14.52 7.30 7.52
CA SER A 61 -13.06 7.23 7.37
C SER A 61 -12.52 5.81 7.55
N PHE A 62 -13.38 4.81 7.68
CA PHE A 62 -12.98 3.43 7.94
C PHE A 62 -13.65 2.45 6.98
N TYR A 63 -12.92 1.39 6.66
CA TYR A 63 -13.43 0.17 6.09
C TYR A 63 -13.80 -0.81 7.22
N SER A 64 -14.97 -1.43 7.09
CA SER A 64 -15.36 -2.64 7.81
C SER A 64 -15.01 -3.87 6.99
N PHE A 65 -14.86 -5.01 7.67
CA PHE A 65 -14.51 -6.29 7.07
C PHE A 65 -15.73 -7.20 6.98
N SER A 66 -16.03 -7.74 5.80
CA SER A 66 -17.22 -8.57 5.57
C SER A 66 -17.21 -9.88 6.35
N HIS A 67 -16.02 -10.38 6.72
CA HIS A 67 -15.85 -11.64 7.46
C HIS A 67 -15.58 -11.42 8.95
N ASP A 68 -15.72 -10.19 9.47
CA ASP A 68 -15.67 -9.93 10.92
C ASP A 68 -17.05 -10.18 11.55
N PRO A 69 -17.26 -11.28 12.29
CA PRO A 69 -18.55 -11.57 12.92
C PRO A 69 -18.91 -10.57 14.03
N THR A 70 -17.93 -9.80 14.52
CA THR A 70 -18.13 -8.83 15.60
C THR A 70 -18.40 -7.41 15.10
N ALA A 71 -18.12 -7.13 13.82
CA ALA A 71 -18.13 -5.80 13.21
C ALA A 71 -17.28 -4.73 13.95
N ARG A 72 -16.28 -5.17 14.73
CA ARG A 72 -15.41 -4.30 15.55
C ARG A 72 -14.09 -3.98 14.89
N ASN A 73 -13.59 -4.85 14.02
CA ASN A 73 -12.35 -4.64 13.29
C ASN A 73 -12.59 -3.59 12.19
N LYS A 74 -11.68 -2.60 12.13
CA LYS A 74 -11.75 -1.48 11.19
C LYS A 74 -10.37 -1.21 10.63
N ALA A 75 -10.28 -0.95 9.32
CA ALA A 75 -9.09 -0.38 8.70
C ALA A 75 -9.37 1.08 8.36
N TYR A 76 -8.40 1.97 8.60
CA TYR A 76 -8.57 3.35 8.18
C TYR A 76 -8.61 3.39 6.65
N ARG A 77 -9.58 4.12 6.09
CA ARG A 77 -9.72 4.38 4.65
C ARG A 77 -8.71 5.44 4.21
N ARG A 78 -7.43 5.06 4.28
CA ARG A 78 -6.25 5.80 3.82
C ARG A 78 -5.56 4.92 2.81
N GLY A 79 -5.05 5.52 1.75
CA GLY A 79 -4.07 4.84 0.93
C GLY A 79 -4.19 5.09 -0.55
N SER A 80 -3.03 5.06 -1.19
CA SER A 80 -2.87 5.07 -2.63
C SER A 80 -3.18 3.71 -3.24
N ILE A 81 -3.08 2.63 -2.44
CA ILE A 81 -3.34 1.26 -2.90
C ILE A 81 -4.19 0.49 -1.90
N ARG A 82 -5.10 -0.29 -2.46
CA ARG A 82 -5.85 -1.34 -1.81
C ARG A 82 -5.80 -2.59 -2.69
N LEU A 83 -5.42 -3.75 -2.15
CA LEU A 83 -5.38 -5.01 -2.88
C LEU A 83 -5.97 -6.11 -2.01
N CYS A 84 -6.91 -6.89 -2.56
CA CYS A 84 -7.53 -8.00 -1.86
C CYS A 84 -7.29 -9.31 -2.62
N GLU A 85 -6.59 -10.21 -1.93
CA GLU A 85 -6.33 -11.59 -2.33
C GLU A 85 -7.39 -12.49 -1.68
N SER A 86 -7.41 -13.78 -2.03
CA SER A 86 -8.42 -14.73 -1.52
C SER A 86 -8.47 -14.90 0.00
N SER A 87 -7.44 -14.49 0.73
CA SER A 87 -7.36 -14.62 2.20
C SER A 87 -6.81 -13.39 2.93
N GLU A 88 -6.34 -12.38 2.19
CA GLU A 88 -5.56 -11.28 2.74
C GLU A 88 -5.95 -9.95 2.11
N ILE A 89 -5.89 -8.89 2.91
CA ILE A 89 -6.20 -7.52 2.48
C ILE A 89 -4.99 -6.65 2.76
N TRP A 90 -4.60 -5.89 1.76
CA TRP A 90 -3.44 -5.01 1.80
C TRP A 90 -3.85 -3.57 1.58
N PHE A 91 -3.33 -2.69 2.43
CA PHE A 91 -3.44 -1.24 2.26
C PHE A 91 -2.04 -0.63 2.22
N ALA A 92 -1.81 0.35 1.35
CA ALA A 92 -0.59 1.15 1.35
C ALA A 92 -0.92 2.64 1.35
N SER A 93 -0.30 3.41 2.25
CA SER A 93 -0.55 4.85 2.45
C SER A 93 0.72 5.59 2.86
N ASN A 94 0.73 6.93 2.77
CA ASN A 94 1.81 7.72 3.36
C ASN A 94 1.78 7.61 4.89
N ALA A 95 2.95 7.59 5.51
CA ALA A 95 3.08 7.32 6.94
C ALA A 95 2.60 8.46 7.85
N ASP A 96 2.61 9.68 7.34
CA ASP A 96 2.06 10.87 8.00
C ASP A 96 0.53 10.94 7.91
N GLY A 97 -0.10 10.00 7.19
CA GLY A 97 -1.54 9.97 6.99
C GLY A 97 -2.06 10.99 5.98
N SER A 98 -1.17 11.76 5.35
CA SER A 98 -1.51 12.63 4.22
C SER A 98 -1.82 11.78 2.99
N ASP A 99 -2.68 12.27 2.11
CA ASP A 99 -2.79 11.75 0.74
C ASP A 99 -1.70 12.34 -0.19
N GLY A 100 -0.75 13.08 0.38
CA GLY A 100 0.29 13.82 -0.33
C GLY A 100 -0.07 15.27 -0.67
N SER A 101 -1.26 15.76 -0.28
CA SER A 101 -1.69 17.14 -0.56
C SER A 101 -1.34 18.17 0.52
N ASP A 102 -0.93 17.74 1.72
CA ASP A 102 -0.81 18.60 2.90
C ASP A 102 0.61 19.17 3.17
N GLY A 103 1.55 18.99 2.26
CA GLY A 103 2.92 19.53 2.40
C GLY A 103 3.77 18.87 3.50
N SER A 104 3.32 17.75 4.07
CA SER A 104 4.13 16.92 4.94
C SER A 104 5.28 16.27 4.14
N ASP A 105 6.42 16.01 4.82
CA ASP A 105 7.63 15.42 4.22
C ASP A 105 7.31 14.19 3.35
N GLY A 106 6.24 13.44 3.67
CA GLY A 106 5.69 12.41 2.79
C GLY A 106 6.72 11.31 2.47
N SER A 107 7.88 11.31 3.12
CA SER A 107 9.06 10.55 2.76
C SER A 107 8.95 9.09 3.16
N LYS A 108 7.88 8.72 3.87
CA LYS A 108 7.66 7.38 4.42
C LYS A 108 6.31 6.83 3.97
N MET A 109 6.30 5.54 3.70
CA MET A 109 5.10 4.75 3.39
C MET A 109 4.81 3.77 4.53
N ILE A 110 3.53 3.44 4.67
CA ILE A 110 3.02 2.37 5.51
C ILE A 110 2.35 1.35 4.59
N ILE A 111 2.62 0.07 4.83
CA ILE A 111 1.87 -1.06 4.28
C ILE A 111 1.28 -1.84 5.45
N GLU A 112 -0.03 -2.08 5.39
CA GLU A 112 -0.78 -2.86 6.36
C GLU A 112 -1.31 -4.12 5.69
N LYS A 113 -1.14 -5.25 6.37
CA LYS A 113 -1.67 -6.56 5.98
C LYS A 113 -2.71 -6.99 6.98
N TYR A 114 -3.89 -7.36 6.51
CA TYR A 114 -5.01 -7.84 7.33
C TYR A 114 -5.47 -9.23 6.89
N SER A 115 -6.01 -10.00 7.84
CA SER A 115 -6.85 -11.16 7.55
C SER A 115 -8.19 -10.72 6.93
N GLN A 116 -8.95 -11.64 6.34
CA GLN A 116 -10.30 -11.33 5.85
C GLN A 116 -11.26 -10.86 6.96
N ALA A 117 -11.05 -11.32 8.19
CA ALA A 117 -11.81 -10.91 9.37
C ALA A 117 -11.34 -9.57 9.94
N GLY A 118 -10.31 -8.94 9.35
CA GLY A 118 -9.81 -7.64 9.77
C GLY A 118 -8.80 -7.66 10.90
N ASP A 119 -8.23 -8.82 11.21
CA ASP A 119 -7.10 -8.88 12.14
C ASP A 119 -5.86 -8.31 11.45
N LEU A 120 -5.25 -7.30 12.04
CA LEU A 120 -3.99 -6.76 11.56
C LEU A 120 -2.90 -7.84 11.73
N ILE A 121 -2.36 -8.36 10.63
CA ILE A 121 -1.28 -9.35 10.63
C ILE A 121 0.06 -8.66 10.87
N TYR A 122 0.27 -7.52 10.19
CA TYR A 122 1.37 -6.61 10.48
C TYR A 122 1.15 -5.23 9.87
N LYS A 123 1.94 -4.28 10.35
CA LYS A 123 2.10 -2.94 9.78
C LYS A 123 3.58 -2.65 9.59
N ALA A 124 3.99 -2.48 8.34
CA ALA A 124 5.36 -2.17 7.95
C ALA A 124 5.45 -0.69 7.55
N ARG A 125 6.49 0.00 8.01
CA ARG A 125 6.82 1.38 7.61
C ARG A 125 8.21 1.40 7.01
N PHE A 126 8.35 2.02 5.84
CA PHE A 126 9.64 2.19 5.18
C PHE A 126 9.77 3.60 4.59
N THR A 127 11.00 4.08 4.49
CA THR A 127 11.31 5.33 3.76
C THR A 127 11.13 5.09 2.26
N LYS A 128 10.43 5.96 1.54
CA LYS A 128 10.24 5.88 0.08
C LYS A 128 11.60 5.77 -0.63
N PRO A 129 11.71 5.04 -1.74
CA PRO A 129 12.86 5.15 -2.63
C PRO A 129 13.11 6.61 -3.01
N GLU A 130 14.38 7.00 -3.12
CA GLU A 130 14.76 8.39 -3.30
C GLU A 130 14.05 9.02 -4.52
N PRO A 131 13.46 10.22 -4.36
CA PRO A 131 12.87 10.93 -5.48
C PRO A 131 13.95 11.40 -6.45
N THR A 132 13.56 11.65 -7.69
CA THR A 132 14.36 12.33 -8.70
C THR A 132 13.78 13.73 -8.89
N GLY A 133 14.34 14.74 -8.20
CA GLY A 133 13.77 16.10 -8.17
C GLY A 133 12.38 16.13 -7.50
N ASP A 134 11.42 16.81 -8.12
CA ASP A 134 10.03 16.96 -7.62
C ASP A 134 9.13 15.74 -7.93
N SER A 135 9.70 14.60 -8.32
CA SER A 135 8.92 13.42 -8.68
C SER A 135 8.26 12.76 -7.46
N TYR A 136 6.98 12.44 -7.58
CA TYR A 136 6.23 11.60 -6.63
C TYR A 136 6.29 10.14 -7.03
N GLY A 137 6.61 9.28 -6.07
CA GLY A 137 6.66 7.85 -6.31
C GLY A 137 5.32 7.14 -6.09
N SER A 138 5.03 6.15 -6.93
CA SER A 138 3.84 5.30 -6.83
C SER A 138 4.23 3.83 -6.83
N ILE A 139 3.56 3.04 -5.99
CA ILE A 139 3.62 1.57 -6.09
C ILE A 139 2.79 1.15 -7.32
N ILE A 140 3.29 0.20 -8.10
CA ILE A 140 2.55 -0.37 -9.23
C ILE A 140 1.77 -1.58 -8.75
N GLY A 141 0.46 -1.39 -8.52
CA GLY A 141 -0.42 -2.39 -7.90
C GLY A 141 -0.27 -3.79 -8.48
N PRO A 142 -0.34 -3.99 -9.82
CA PRO A 142 -0.21 -5.29 -10.45
C PRO A 142 1.08 -6.06 -10.14
N THR A 143 2.16 -5.39 -9.74
CA THR A 143 3.45 -6.00 -9.41
C THR A 143 3.60 -6.38 -7.94
N PHE A 144 2.68 -5.92 -7.08
CA PHE A 144 2.72 -6.17 -5.65
C PHE A 144 2.46 -7.64 -5.33
N ARG A 145 3.42 -8.35 -4.74
CA ARG A 145 3.32 -9.77 -4.38
C ARG A 145 4.02 -10.05 -3.05
N ALA A 146 3.37 -10.80 -2.17
CA ALA A 146 3.99 -11.39 -0.99
C ALA A 146 4.42 -12.82 -1.33
N GLU A 147 5.73 -13.11 -1.32
CA GLU A 147 6.29 -14.41 -1.68
C GLU A 147 7.63 -14.62 -0.97
N GLY A 148 7.87 -15.84 -0.47
CA GLY A 148 9.16 -16.20 0.14
C GLY A 148 9.51 -15.41 1.41
N GLY A 149 8.51 -14.87 2.12
CA GLY A 149 8.70 -14.01 3.29
C GLY A 149 9.09 -12.58 2.95
N TYR A 150 8.89 -12.14 1.70
CA TYR A 150 9.12 -10.78 1.25
C TYR A 150 7.87 -10.24 0.55
N VAL A 151 7.63 -8.94 0.69
CA VAL A 151 6.75 -8.21 -0.20
C VAL A 151 7.60 -7.55 -1.28
N ASN A 152 7.29 -7.86 -2.53
CA ASN A 152 7.94 -7.35 -3.73
C ASN A 152 6.96 -6.46 -4.49
N PHE A 153 7.44 -5.35 -5.04
CA PHE A 153 6.64 -4.48 -5.90
C PHE A 153 7.55 -3.58 -6.73
N GLU A 154 7.02 -3.02 -7.80
CA GLU A 154 7.65 -1.91 -8.49
C GLU A 154 7.25 -0.57 -7.89
N TRP A 155 8.23 0.31 -7.79
CA TRP A 155 8.07 1.71 -7.43
C TRP A 155 8.49 2.59 -8.60
N TRP A 156 7.58 3.41 -9.09
CA TRP A 156 7.85 4.30 -10.21
C TRP A 156 7.83 5.75 -9.73
N ASN A 157 8.95 6.46 -9.91
CA ASN A 157 9.03 7.90 -9.70
C ASN A 157 8.37 8.59 -10.89
N THR A 158 7.33 9.36 -10.62
CA THR A 158 6.51 10.00 -11.63
C THR A 158 6.26 11.47 -11.31
N ASN A 159 5.97 12.27 -12.32
CA ASN A 159 5.36 13.58 -12.11
C ASN A 159 4.11 13.70 -12.98
N GLN A 160 3.18 14.55 -12.59
CA GLN A 160 2.03 14.87 -13.42
C GLN A 160 2.22 16.27 -13.99
N THR A 161 2.33 16.36 -15.31
CA THR A 161 2.48 17.64 -16.01
C THR A 161 1.55 17.66 -17.20
N SER A 162 0.70 18.70 -17.27
CA SER A 162 -0.22 18.92 -18.40
C SER A 162 -1.11 17.72 -18.75
N GLY A 163 -1.59 16.99 -17.73
CA GLY A 163 -2.46 15.81 -17.92
C GLY A 163 -1.74 14.52 -18.32
N LEU A 164 -0.40 14.56 -18.45
CA LEU A 164 0.44 13.39 -18.68
C LEU A 164 1.17 13.01 -17.40
N ARG A 165 1.31 11.69 -17.18
CA ARG A 165 2.19 11.10 -16.20
C ARG A 165 3.55 10.89 -16.85
N GLU A 166 4.54 11.64 -16.38
CA GLU A 166 5.94 11.48 -16.77
C GLU A 166 6.61 10.48 -15.83
N ILE A 167 7.36 9.52 -16.37
CA ILE A 167 8.05 8.47 -15.61
C ILE A 167 9.54 8.73 -15.69
N TYR A 168 10.16 8.96 -14.54
CA TYR A 168 11.57 9.33 -14.42
C TYR A 168 12.45 8.14 -14.05
N ARG A 169 11.93 7.24 -13.21
CA ARG A 169 12.68 6.07 -12.74
C ARG A 169 11.73 4.93 -12.37
N ARG A 170 12.11 3.71 -12.71
CA ARG A 170 11.45 2.47 -12.29
C ARG A 170 12.38 1.68 -11.39
N MET A 171 11.85 1.18 -10.29
CA MET A 171 12.62 0.39 -9.32
C MET A 171 11.86 -0.86 -8.95
N ARG A 172 12.57 -1.98 -8.83
CA ARG A 172 12.06 -3.15 -8.12
C ARG A 172 12.45 -3.04 -6.66
N VAL A 173 11.46 -3.05 -5.78
CA VAL A 173 11.64 -2.86 -4.35
C VAL A 173 11.09 -4.08 -3.64
N ARG A 174 11.77 -4.48 -2.56
CA ARG A 174 11.22 -5.45 -1.62
C ARG A 174 11.46 -5.04 -0.18
N PHE A 175 10.67 -5.60 0.73
CA PHE A 175 10.99 -5.61 2.14
C PHE A 175 10.64 -6.98 2.71
N LYS A 176 11.37 -7.39 3.76
CA LYS A 176 11.08 -8.65 4.45
C LYS A 176 9.78 -8.49 5.25
N GLU A 177 8.85 -9.44 5.08
CA GLU A 177 7.63 -9.45 5.88
C GLU A 177 8.02 -9.48 7.37
N PRO A 178 7.43 -8.61 8.21
CA PRO A 178 7.53 -8.76 9.65
C PRO A 178 7.09 -10.18 10.01
N LEU A 179 7.93 -10.91 10.74
CA LEU A 179 7.46 -12.12 11.40
C LEU A 179 6.26 -11.71 12.26
N SER A 180 5.10 -12.28 11.96
CA SER A 180 3.90 -12.14 12.80
C SER A 180 4.30 -12.51 14.23
N PRO A 181 3.70 -11.90 15.28
CA PRO A 181 3.97 -12.36 16.63
C PRO A 181 3.73 -13.88 16.66
N ILE A 182 4.76 -14.63 17.04
CA ILE A 182 4.57 -16.01 17.48
C ILE A 182 3.60 -15.89 18.66
N GLN A 183 2.47 -16.60 18.55
CA GLN A 183 1.43 -16.69 19.57
C GLN A 183 2.01 -17.06 20.94
#